data_AF-A0A382LHL2-F1
#
_entry.id   AF-A0A382LHL2-F1
#
_cell.length_a   1.000
_cell.length_b   1.000
_cell.length_c   1.000
_cell.angle_alpha   90.00
_cell.angle_beta   90.00
_cell.angle_gamma   90.00
#
_symmetry.space_group_name_H-M   'P 1'
#
loop_
_entity.id
_entity.type
_entity.pdbx_description
1 polymer ?
#
loop_
_entity_poly.entity_id
_entity_poly.type
_entity_poly.pdbx_seq_one_letter_code
_entity_poly.pdbx_strand_id
1 'polypeptide(L)'
;KLINPDIVTPPDGIYATRTLVDQKLYLSATSIGNQPTFGGNERTIESYLIDFSDNLYGKKINIQFEKLIRNQKYFESTIELKKQMLKDVEETQIILSN
;
A
#
# COMPACT_ATOMS: atom_id res chain seq x y z
N LYS A 1 -8.89 -2.50 11.36
CA LYS A 1 -8.21 -1.57 12.30
C LYS A 1 -8.34 -0.20 11.67
N LEU A 2 -9.30 0.58 12.16
CA LEU A 2 -9.79 1.79 11.52
C LEU A 2 -8.72 2.90 11.52
N ILE A 3 -8.72 3.71 10.46
CA ILE A 3 -7.98 4.98 10.44
C ILE A 3 -8.65 5.91 11.45
N ASN A 4 -7.86 6.51 12.35
CA ASN A 4 -8.36 7.50 13.29
C ASN A 4 -8.96 8.69 12.50
N PRO A 5 -10.23 9.08 12.75
CA PRO A 5 -10.89 10.15 12.02
C PRO A 5 -10.19 11.52 12.13
N ASP A 6 -9.36 11.73 13.16
CA ASP A 6 -8.58 12.96 13.33
C ASP A 6 -7.29 12.99 12.48
N ILE A 7 -6.98 11.89 11.77
CA ILE A 7 -5.81 11.78 10.90
C ILE A 7 -6.21 12.06 9.46
N VAL A 8 -5.62 13.10 8.87
CA VAL A 8 -5.73 13.36 7.43
C VAL A 8 -4.86 12.37 6.67
N THR A 9 -5.44 11.77 5.63
CA THR A 9 -4.76 10.84 4.74
C THR A 9 -4.91 11.27 3.29
N PRO A 10 -4.05 10.81 2.37
CA PRO A 10 -4.34 10.92 0.94
C PRO A 10 -5.69 10.29 0.55
N PRO A 11 -6.24 10.65 -0.62
CA PRO A 11 -7.41 9.99 -1.20
C PRO A 11 -7.24 8.47 -1.38
N ASP A 12 -8.33 7.80 -1.74
CA ASP A 12 -8.29 6.35 -2.00
C ASP A 12 -7.55 6.04 -3.29
N GLY A 13 -6.65 5.06 -3.23
CA GLY A 13 -5.78 4.73 -4.35
C GLY A 13 -4.58 3.90 -3.94
N ILE A 14 -3.76 3.59 -4.95
CA ILE A 14 -2.48 2.90 -4.79
C ILE A 14 -1.36 3.91 -4.98
N TYR A 15 -0.42 3.93 -4.05
CA TYR A 15 0.67 4.88 -3.99
C TYR A 15 2.03 4.19 -4.06
N ALA A 16 2.95 4.78 -4.82
CA ALA A 16 4.37 4.52 -4.67
C ALA A 16 4.82 5.20 -3.37
N THR A 17 5.44 4.42 -2.48
CA THR A 17 5.80 4.86 -1.13
C THR A 17 7.17 4.34 -0.73
N ARG A 18 7.75 4.94 0.31
CA ARG A 18 8.92 4.43 1.01
C ARG A 18 8.55 4.13 2.45
N THR A 19 8.86 2.92 2.93
CA THR A 19 8.57 2.52 4.30
C THR A 19 9.86 2.37 5.10
N LEU A 20 9.98 3.11 6.20
CA LEU A 20 11.09 3.02 7.14
C LEU A 20 10.74 2.00 8.22
N VAL A 21 11.53 0.92 8.30
CA VAL A 21 11.45 -0.14 9.31
C VAL A 21 12.83 -0.29 9.94
N ASP A 22 12.94 -0.15 11.26
CA ASP A 22 14.18 -0.36 12.02
C ASP A 22 15.41 0.33 11.38
N GLN A 23 15.24 1.61 10.98
CA GLN A 23 16.24 2.45 10.31
C GLN A 23 16.60 2.07 8.87
N LYS A 24 15.96 1.06 8.29
CA LYS A 24 16.12 0.68 6.88
C LYS A 24 14.91 1.11 6.07
N LEU A 25 15.18 1.77 4.94
CA LEU A 25 14.16 2.24 4.01
C LEU A 25 13.90 1.17 2.94
N TYR A 26 12.63 0.85 2.73
CA TYR A 26 12.16 -0.11 1.73
C TYR A 26 11.25 0.60 0.72
N LEU A 27 11.31 0.18 -0.54
CA LEU A 27 10.27 0.54 -1.51
C LEU A 27 8.97 -0.16 -1.11
N SER A 28 7.85 0.51 -1.28
CA SER A 28 6.56 -0.09 -0.97
C SER A 28 5.42 0.42 -1.85
N ALA A 29 4.51 -0.47 -2.19
CA ALA A 29 3.23 -0.12 -2.80
C ALA A 29 2.17 -0.05 -1.69
N THR A 30 1.57 1.12 -1.47
CA THR A 30 0.60 1.33 -0.38
C THR A 30 -0.80 1.56 -0.93
N SER A 31 -1.75 0.74 -0.49
CA SER A 31 -3.17 0.88 -0.77
C SER A 31 -3.84 1.69 0.35
N ILE A 32 -4.63 2.68 -0.04
CA ILE A 32 -5.59 3.36 0.83
C ILE A 32 -6.98 3.15 0.27
N GLY A 33 -7.90 2.65 1.09
CA GLY A 33 -9.29 2.44 0.68
C GLY A 33 -9.93 1.27 1.40
N ASN A 34 -11.11 0.85 0.92
CA ASN A 34 -11.85 -0.27 1.49
C ASN A 34 -11.43 -1.60 0.84
N GLN A 35 -11.74 -2.75 1.43
CA GLN A 35 -11.49 -4.05 0.80
C GLN A 35 -12.80 -4.76 0.41
N PRO A 36 -13.54 -4.25 -0.58
CA PRO A 36 -14.82 -4.84 -0.96
C PRO A 36 -14.67 -6.29 -1.44
N THR A 37 -13.57 -6.62 -2.12
CA THR A 37 -13.25 -7.98 -2.58
C THR A 37 -13.13 -9.00 -1.44
N PHE A 38 -12.87 -8.56 -0.21
CA PHE A 38 -12.79 -9.41 0.98
C PHE A 38 -13.95 -9.17 1.97
N GLY A 39 -15.02 -8.49 1.54
CA GLY A 39 -16.19 -8.17 2.38
C GLY A 39 -15.91 -7.13 3.47
N GLY A 40 -14.76 -6.44 3.39
CA GLY A 40 -14.37 -5.40 4.33
C GLY A 40 -14.95 -4.05 3.93
N ASN A 41 -15.71 -3.45 4.83
CA ASN A 41 -16.25 -2.09 4.67
C ASN A 41 -15.39 -1.02 5.36
N GLU A 42 -14.35 -1.44 6.09
CA GLU A 42 -13.43 -0.51 6.76
C GLU A 42 -12.40 0.05 5.78
N ARG A 43 -12.14 1.36 5.90
CA ARG A 43 -11.06 2.02 5.20
C ARG A 43 -9.74 1.74 5.90
N THR A 44 -8.77 1.21 5.16
CA THR A 44 -7.47 0.78 5.69
C THR A 44 -6.32 1.41 4.91
N ILE A 45 -5.14 1.45 5.54
CA ILE A 45 -3.86 1.73 4.89
C ILE A 45 -3.04 0.45 4.96
N GLU A 46 -2.66 -0.09 3.81
CA GLU A 46 -1.94 -1.36 3.71
C GLU A 46 -0.73 -1.20 2.81
N SER A 47 0.44 -1.58 3.30
CA SER A 47 1.70 -1.40 2.58
C SER A 47 2.34 -2.75 2.28
N TYR A 48 2.62 -3.00 1.01
CA TYR A 48 3.43 -4.12 0.56
C TYR A 48 4.88 -3.63 0.42
N LEU A 49 5.76 -4.07 1.32
CA LEU A 49 7.18 -3.74 1.29
C LEU A 49 7.91 -4.70 0.35
N ILE A 50 8.56 -4.14 -0.66
CA ILE A 50 9.28 -4.89 -1.68
C ILE A 50 10.58 -5.45 -1.06
N ASP A 51 10.85 -6.74 -1.33
CA ASP A 51 12.01 -7.49 -0.83
C ASP A 51 12.15 -7.54 0.71
N PHE A 52 11.06 -7.29 1.44
CA PHE A 52 11.02 -7.42 2.89
C PHE A 52 10.58 -8.83 3.30
N SER A 53 11.31 -9.44 4.24
CA SER A 53 11.06 -10.79 4.74
C SER A 53 11.27 -10.88 6.26
N ASP A 54 10.38 -10.25 7.03
CA ASP A 54 10.33 -10.38 8.49
C ASP A 54 8.92 -10.04 9.03
N ASN A 55 8.74 -10.02 10.34
CA ASN A 55 7.50 -9.68 11.02
C ASN A 55 7.44 -8.21 11.45
N LEU A 56 6.37 -7.50 11.07
CA LEU A 56 6.10 -6.11 11.44
C LEU A 56 5.06 -5.95 12.58
N TYR A 57 4.46 -7.04 13.07
CA TYR A 57 3.46 -6.96 14.14
C TYR A 57 4.05 -6.33 15.41
N GLY A 58 3.36 -5.30 15.91
CA GLY A 58 3.78 -4.55 17.09
C GLY A 58 4.88 -3.50 16.85
N LYS A 59 5.49 -3.47 15.66
CA LYS A 59 6.50 -2.47 15.31
C LYS A 59 5.84 -1.16 14.87
N LYS A 60 6.48 -0.03 15.21
CA LYS A 60 6.17 1.27 14.61
C LYS A 60 6.97 1.39 13.31
N ILE A 61 6.28 1.72 12.23
CA ILE A 61 6.87 1.98 10.92
C ILE A 61 6.47 3.38 10.46
N ASN A 62 7.24 3.97 9.55
CA ASN A 62 6.87 5.24 8.91
C ASN A 62 6.68 5.01 7.42
N ILE A 63 5.54 5.42 6.88
CA ILE A 63 5.23 5.34 5.45
C ILE A 63 5.29 6.74 4.86
N GLN A 64 6.13 6.93 3.85
CA GLN A 64 6.28 8.17 3.10
C GLN A 64 5.55 8.03 1.77
N PHE A 65 4.54 8.87 1.54
CA PHE A 65 3.76 8.88 0.31
C PHE A 65 4.43 9.77 -0.74
N GLU A 66 4.85 9.19 -1.86
CA GLU A 66 5.62 9.89 -2.90
C GLU A 66 4.75 10.23 -4.11
N LYS A 67 3.98 9.25 -4.62
CA LYS A 67 3.18 9.43 -5.83
C LYS A 67 1.96 8.52 -5.87
N LEU A 68 0.81 9.06 -6.31
CA LEU A 68 -0.34 8.25 -6.68
C LEU A 68 -0.05 7.49 -7.98
N ILE A 69 -0.17 6.18 -7.96
CA ILE A 69 -0.04 5.29 -9.14
C ILE A 69 -1.38 5.23 -9.87
N ARG A 70 -2.46 4.93 -9.12
CA ARG A 70 -3.81 4.81 -9.67
C ARG A 70 -4.88 4.92 -8.59
N ASN A 71 -6.10 5.22 -9.02
CA ASN A 71 -7.28 5.10 -8.16
C ASN A 71 -7.55 3.63 -7.81
N GLN A 72 -8.36 3.43 -6.78
CA GLN A 72 -8.83 2.12 -6.39
C GLN A 72 -9.67 1.47 -7.51
N LYS A 73 -9.54 0.15 -7.66
CA LYS A 73 -10.25 -0.63 -8.68
C LYS A 73 -10.83 -1.89 -8.03
N TYR A 74 -12.06 -2.22 -8.41
CA TYR A 74 -12.68 -3.51 -8.08
C TYR A 74 -12.22 -4.58 -9.08
N PHE A 75 -12.02 -5.80 -8.58
CA PHE A 75 -11.66 -6.97 -9.38
C PHE A 75 -12.66 -8.07 -9.16
N GLU A 76 -13.04 -8.75 -10.24
CA GLU A 76 -14.01 -9.86 -10.20
C GLU A 76 -13.35 -11.17 -9.74
N SER A 77 -12.03 -11.24 -9.74
CA SER A 77 -11.28 -12.39 -9.25
C SER A 77 -9.99 -12.04 -8.53
N THR A 78 -9.55 -12.94 -7.65
CA THR A 78 -8.25 -12.85 -6.97
C THR A 78 -7.07 -12.94 -7.94
N ILE A 79 -7.26 -13.61 -9.08
CA ILE A 79 -6.23 -13.71 -10.14
C ILE A 79 -6.00 -12.34 -10.78
N GLU A 80 -7.06 -11.60 -11.11
CA GLU A 80 -6.94 -10.26 -11.67
C GLU A 80 -6.35 -9.27 -10.67
N LEU A 81 -6.79 -9.34 -9.40
CA LEU A 81 -6.21 -8.55 -8.32
C LEU A 81 -4.71 -8.77 -8.22
N LYS A 82 -4.27 -10.03 -8.16
CA LYS A 82 -2.84 -10.38 -8.07
C LYS A 82 -2.06 -9.85 -9.28
N LYS A 83 -2.59 -9.99 -10.50
CA LYS A 83 -1.96 -9.45 -11.71
C LYS A 83 -1.81 -7.93 -11.62
N GLN A 84 -2.80 -7.21 -11.11
CA GLN A 84 -2.70 -5.77 -10.94
C GLN A 84 -1.68 -5.40 -9.85
N MET A 85 -1.69 -6.09 -8.72
CA MET A 85 -0.73 -5.83 -7.63
C MET A 85 0.72 -5.96 -8.12
N LEU A 86 1.02 -6.94 -8.97
CA LEU A 86 2.36 -7.08 -9.57
C LEU A 86 2.74 -5.88 -10.45
N LYS A 87 1.80 -5.35 -11.24
CA LYS A 87 2.02 -4.14 -12.03
C LYS A 87 2.22 -2.91 -11.15
N ASP A 88 1.45 -2.80 -10.06
CA ASP A 88 1.57 -1.69 -9.11
C ASP A 88 2.95 -1.70 -8.41
N VAL A 89 3.49 -2.90 -8.13
CA VAL A 89 4.85 -3.09 -7.59
C VAL A 89 5.92 -2.70 -8.62
N GLU A 90 5.80 -3.16 -9.86
CA GLU A 90 6.72 -2.80 -10.95
C GLU A 90 6.75 -1.28 -11.18
N GLU A 91 5.57 -0.65 -11.25
CA GLU A 91 5.44 0.80 -11.39
C GLU A 91 6.02 1.55 -10.19
N THR A 92 5.85 1.03 -8.97
CA THR A 92 6.49 1.59 -7.76
C THR A 92 8.02 1.61 -7.90
N GLN A 93 8.62 0.51 -8.39
CA GLN A 93 10.06 0.43 -8.59
C GLN A 93 10.53 1.44 -9.64
N ILE A 94 9.80 1.59 -10.75
CA ILE A 94 10.11 2.55 -11.83
C ILE A 94 10.00 4.00 -11.34
N ILE A 95 8.96 4.34 -10.59
CA ILE A 95 8.75 5.70 -10.07
C ILE A 95 9.88 6.10 -9.11
N LEU A 96 10.34 5.14 -8.30
CA LEU A 96 11.23 5.39 -7.16
C LEU A 96 12.70 5.02 -7.41
N SER A 97 13.06 4.62 -8.64
CA SER A 97 14.43 4.29 -9.06
C SER A 97 15.31 5.50 -9.35
N ASN A 98 14.79 6.72 -9.16
CA ASN A 98 15.51 7.98 -9.36
C ASN A 98 15.81 8.66 -8.03
#